data_AF-A0A2Z4Y9F0-F1
#
_entry.id   AF-A0A2Z4Y9F0-F1
#
_cell.length_a   1.000
_cell.length_b   1.000
_cell.length_c   1.000
_cell.angle_alpha   90.00
_cell.angle_beta   90.00
_cell.angle_gamma   90.00
#
_symmetry.space_group_name_H-M   'P 1'
#
loop_
_entity.id
_entity.type
_entity.pdbx_description
1 polymer ?
#
loop_
_entity_poly.entity_id
_entity_poly.type
_entity_poly.pdbx_seq_one_letter_code
_entity_poly.pdbx_strand_id
1 'polypeptide(L)'
;MHEFSPLTDVLPALLENLLATYDERVTECGPFPDHSVSARVAIEGMLGVRNVRLEISVRSMNKEINEAFQAQRFLAVRLHKTDGPGFVSATCYHGTKEELRIQLVALIANPADLTERIEQLAHGLPEETNPDLWR
;
A
#
# COMPACT_ATOMS: atom_id res chain seq x y z
N MET A 1 -20.64 16.22 5.44
CA MET A 1 -19.34 16.38 4.76
C MET A 1 -18.45 15.24 5.21
N HIS A 2 -17.91 14.44 4.30
CA HIS A 2 -16.86 13.49 4.69
C HIS A 2 -15.53 14.25 4.61
N GLU A 3 -14.88 14.42 5.75
CA GLU A 3 -13.65 15.19 5.88
C GLU A 3 -12.46 14.38 5.36
N PHE A 4 -11.57 15.02 4.60
CA PHE A 4 -10.30 14.44 4.16
C PHE A 4 -9.23 14.89 5.16
N SER A 5 -8.52 13.94 5.75
CA SER A 5 -7.46 14.24 6.70
C SER A 5 -6.09 14.23 6.00
N PRO A 6 -5.09 14.98 6.50
CA PRO A 6 -3.73 14.95 5.98
C PRO A 6 -3.14 13.54 5.97
N LEU A 7 -2.37 13.21 4.92
CA LEU A 7 -1.69 11.91 4.82
C LEU A 7 -0.85 11.58 6.05
N THR A 8 -0.13 12.57 6.60
CA THR A 8 0.73 12.43 7.78
C THR A 8 0.00 11.93 9.01
N ASP A 9 -1.28 12.26 9.15
CA ASP A 9 -2.08 11.93 10.32
C ASP A 9 -2.75 10.56 10.16
N VAL A 10 -3.05 10.19 8.90
CA VAL A 10 -3.82 8.99 8.58
C VAL A 10 -2.94 7.77 8.36
N LEU A 11 -1.75 7.95 7.77
CA LEU A 11 -0.88 6.84 7.38
C LEU A 11 -0.46 5.96 8.57
N PRO A 12 -0.02 6.50 9.73
CA PRO A 12 0.32 5.66 10.88
C PRO A 12 -0.86 4.79 11.34
N ALA A 13 -2.05 5.39 11.47
CA ALA A 13 -3.26 4.68 11.88
C ALA A 13 -3.68 3.59 10.86
N LEU A 14 -3.50 3.83 9.56
CA LEU A 14 -3.72 2.80 8.54
C LEU A 14 -2.76 1.63 8.70
N LEU A 15 -1.47 1.91 8.89
CA LEU A 15 -0.46 0.87 9.08
C LEU A 15 -0.70 0.06 10.36
N GLU A 16 -1.10 0.71 11.45
CA GLU A 16 -1.50 0.05 12.70
C GLU A 16 -2.70 -0.88 12.49
N ASN A 17 -3.74 -0.42 11.78
CA ASN A 17 -4.91 -1.24 11.46
C ASN A 17 -4.55 -2.45 10.59
N LEU A 18 -3.65 -2.26 9.61
CA LEU A 18 -3.15 -3.33 8.76
C LEU A 18 -2.37 -4.36 9.59
N LEU A 19 -1.48 -3.90 10.47
CA LEU A 19 -0.65 -4.73 11.33
C LEU A 19 -1.48 -5.51 12.37
N ALA A 20 -2.51 -4.90 12.95
CA ALA A 20 -3.35 -5.49 13.99
C ALA A 20 -4.01 -6.83 13.58
N THR A 21 -4.27 -7.01 12.28
CA THR A 21 -4.88 -8.22 11.71
C THR A 21 -3.96 -8.97 10.75
N TYR A 22 -2.69 -8.53 10.64
CA TYR A 22 -1.72 -9.07 9.69
C TYR A 22 -1.48 -10.57 9.90
N ASP A 23 -1.21 -10.98 11.14
CA ASP A 23 -0.82 -12.37 11.43
C ASP A 23 -1.95 -13.37 11.17
N GLU A 24 -3.21 -12.94 11.28
CA GLU A 24 -4.41 -13.72 10.97
C GLU A 24 -4.70 -13.78 9.46
N ARG A 25 -4.50 -12.67 8.75
CA ARG A 25 -4.91 -12.51 7.35
C ARG A 25 -3.84 -12.91 6.33
N VAL A 26 -2.56 -12.79 6.69
CA VAL A 26 -1.43 -13.05 5.79
C VAL A 26 -0.80 -14.39 6.14
N THR A 27 -0.74 -15.30 5.17
CA THR A 27 -0.19 -16.65 5.35
C THR A 27 1.28 -16.73 4.94
N GLU A 28 1.98 -17.75 5.44
CA GLU A 28 3.38 -18.03 5.08
C GLU A 28 3.56 -18.59 3.66
N CYS A 29 2.48 -18.99 3.00
CA CYS A 29 2.44 -19.49 1.63
C CYS A 29 1.27 -18.87 0.87
N GLY A 30 1.52 -18.38 -0.34
CA GLY A 30 0.48 -17.90 -1.25
C GLY A 30 -0.18 -19.01 -2.08
N PRO A 31 -1.32 -18.71 -2.74
CA PRO A 31 -2.04 -17.44 -2.71
C PRO A 31 -2.89 -17.29 -1.45
N PHE A 32 -3.15 -16.04 -1.05
CA PHE A 32 -4.09 -15.70 0.01
C PHE A 32 -4.91 -14.46 -0.41
N PRO A 33 -6.12 -14.24 0.16
CA PRO A 33 -6.91 -13.04 -0.12
C PRO A 33 -6.15 -11.76 0.22
N ASP A 34 -6.20 -10.74 -0.64
CA ASP A 34 -5.59 -9.44 -0.38
C ASP A 34 -6.02 -8.90 0.99
N HIS A 35 -5.06 -8.53 1.84
CA HIS A 35 -5.32 -7.91 3.14
C HIS A 35 -5.18 -6.41 3.01
N SER A 36 -6.30 -5.68 3.01
CA SER A 36 -6.35 -4.26 2.64
C SER A 36 -6.99 -3.39 3.72
N VAL A 37 -6.43 -2.20 3.90
CA VAL A 37 -7.02 -1.09 4.67
C VAL A 37 -7.14 0.13 3.77
N SER A 38 -8.09 1.03 4.05
CA SER A 38 -8.24 2.24 3.24
C SER A 38 -8.79 3.42 4.02
N ALA A 39 -8.41 4.63 3.63
CA ALA A 39 -8.94 5.88 4.15
C ALA A 39 -9.05 6.96 3.07
N ARG A 40 -9.81 8.01 3.36
CA ARG A 40 -9.84 9.23 2.54
C ARG A 40 -8.76 10.17 3.05
N VAL A 41 -7.89 10.62 2.16
CA VAL A 41 -6.74 11.46 2.50
C VAL A 41 -6.65 12.66 1.57
N ALA A 42 -6.22 13.79 2.13
CA ALA A 42 -5.74 14.94 1.39
C ALA A 42 -4.21 14.82 1.28
N ILE A 43 -3.72 14.79 0.04
CA ILE A 43 -2.29 14.74 -0.28
C ILE A 43 -1.91 16.11 -0.85
N GLU A 44 -1.06 16.84 -0.14
CA GLU A 44 -0.53 18.11 -0.61
C GLU A 44 0.73 17.87 -1.43
N GLY A 45 0.85 18.56 -2.57
CA GLY A 45 2.15 18.65 -3.23
C GLY A 45 2.19 19.77 -4.25
N MET A 46 3.19 19.75 -5.13
CA MET A 46 3.57 20.92 -5.93
C MET A 46 2.45 21.50 -6.81
N LEU A 47 1.47 20.68 -7.22
CA LEU A 47 0.34 21.08 -8.07
C LEU A 47 -0.95 21.38 -7.27
N GLY A 48 -0.87 21.40 -5.94
CA GLY A 48 -2.00 21.60 -5.03
C GLY A 48 -2.45 20.33 -4.31
N VAL A 49 -3.54 20.45 -3.55
CA VAL A 49 -4.10 19.36 -2.74
C VAL A 49 -4.93 18.42 -3.59
N ARG A 50 -4.66 17.11 -3.49
CA ARG A 50 -5.44 16.04 -4.11
C ARG A 50 -6.18 15.25 -3.04
N ASN A 51 -7.50 15.17 -3.20
CA ASN A 51 -8.35 14.32 -2.37
C ASN A 51 -8.47 12.96 -3.03
N VAL A 52 -8.05 11.91 -2.33
CA VAL A 52 -8.05 10.54 -2.85
C VAL A 52 -8.54 9.58 -1.78
N ARG A 53 -8.95 8.38 -2.21
CA ARG A 53 -9.02 7.23 -1.31
C ARG A 53 -7.71 6.45 -1.44
N LEU A 54 -6.93 6.44 -0.37
CA LEU A 54 -5.73 5.64 -0.22
C LEU A 54 -6.12 4.24 0.25
N GLU A 55 -5.68 3.22 -0.47
CA GLU A 55 -5.71 1.82 -0.07
C GLU A 55 -4.27 1.32 0.11
N ILE A 56 -4.00 0.64 1.22
CA ILE A 56 -2.75 -0.07 1.48
C ILE A 56 -3.10 -1.54 1.64
N SER A 57 -2.41 -2.40 0.92
CA SER A 57 -2.72 -3.83 0.88
C SER A 57 -1.47 -4.70 0.92
N VAL A 58 -1.57 -5.85 1.58
CA VAL A 58 -0.59 -6.93 1.52
C VAL A 58 -1.13 -8.02 0.60
N ARG A 59 -0.32 -8.41 -0.38
CA ARG A 59 -0.72 -9.34 -1.44
C ARG A 59 0.32 -10.44 -1.61
N SER A 60 -0.12 -11.62 -2.06
CA SER A 60 0.79 -12.70 -2.47
C SER A 60 1.33 -12.43 -3.88
N MET A 61 2.60 -12.74 -4.13
CA MET A 61 3.15 -12.78 -5.49
C MET A 61 2.64 -14.02 -6.27
N ASN A 62 2.61 -13.96 -7.61
CA ASN A 62 2.15 -15.10 -8.41
C ASN A 62 3.23 -16.18 -8.55
N LYS A 63 3.01 -17.31 -7.88
CA LYS A 63 3.90 -18.49 -7.97
C LYS A 63 4.02 -19.09 -9.38
N GLU A 64 3.06 -18.83 -10.27
CA GLU A 64 3.10 -19.33 -11.66
C GLU A 64 4.20 -18.65 -12.48
N ILE A 65 4.61 -17.44 -12.08
CA ILE A 65 5.75 -16.73 -12.69
C ILE A 65 7.07 -17.30 -12.16
N ASN A 66 7.15 -17.56 -10.86
CA ASN A 66 8.33 -18.13 -10.21
C ASN A 66 7.93 -18.86 -8.93
N GLU A 67 8.32 -20.12 -8.76
CA GLU A 67 8.00 -20.92 -7.58
C GLU A 67 8.51 -20.28 -6.26
N ALA A 68 9.63 -19.55 -6.31
CA ALA A 68 10.15 -18.82 -5.15
C ALA A 68 9.17 -17.77 -4.62
N PHE A 69 8.24 -17.30 -5.46
CA PHE A 69 7.20 -16.34 -5.06
C PHE A 69 6.12 -16.94 -4.16
N GLN A 70 6.04 -18.27 -4.03
CA GLN A 70 5.14 -18.92 -3.09
C GLN A 70 5.35 -18.41 -1.65
N ALA A 71 6.60 -18.11 -1.28
CA ALA A 71 7.00 -17.59 0.03
C ALA A 71 7.05 -16.06 0.10
N GLN A 72 6.71 -15.33 -0.97
CA GLN A 72 6.84 -13.88 -1.05
C GLN A 72 5.49 -13.16 -0.97
N ARG A 73 5.52 -11.98 -0.34
CA ARG A 73 4.42 -11.02 -0.20
C ARG A 73 4.94 -9.65 -0.56
N PHE A 74 4.03 -8.76 -0.92
CA PHE A 74 4.37 -7.37 -1.13
C PHE A 74 3.32 -6.42 -0.57
N LEU A 75 3.79 -5.24 -0.17
CA LEU A 75 2.95 -4.10 0.18
C LEU A 75 2.66 -3.31 -1.10
N ALA A 76 1.38 -3.19 -1.43
CA ALA A 76 0.88 -2.38 -2.52
C ALA A 76 0.10 -1.18 -1.99
N VAL A 77 0.37 -0.02 -2.58
CA VAL A 77 -0.38 1.22 -2.37
C VAL A 77 -1.25 1.44 -3.60
N ARG A 78 -2.52 1.81 -3.40
CA ARG A 78 -3.41 2.30 -4.47
C ARG A 78 -4.04 3.63 -4.09
N LEU A 79 -4.07 4.57 -5.03
CA LEU A 79 -4.76 5.84 -4.89
C LEU A 79 -5.93 5.87 -5.88
N HIS A 80 -7.13 5.84 -5.34
CA HIS A 80 -8.36 5.98 -6.12
C HIS A 80 -8.73 7.45 -6.21
N LYS A 81 -8.87 7.94 -7.45
CA LYS A 81 -9.33 9.30 -7.72
C LYS A 81 -10.78 9.44 -7.27
N THR A 82 -11.11 10.58 -6.66
CA THR A 82 -12.50 10.84 -6.21
C THR A 82 -13.40 11.38 -7.32
N ASP A 83 -12.80 11.88 -8.40
CA ASP A 83 -13.43 12.63 -9.48
C ASP A 83 -13.50 11.87 -10.82
N GLY A 84 -13.04 10.61 -10.87
CA GLY A 84 -13.08 9.80 -12.09
C GLY A 84 -12.80 8.33 -11.86
N PRO A 85 -13.03 7.48 -12.87
CA PRO A 85 -12.72 6.05 -12.79
C PRO A 85 -11.21 5.82 -12.78
N GLY A 86 -10.79 4.75 -12.08
CA GLY A 86 -9.42 4.26 -12.08
C GLY A 86 -8.69 4.47 -10.75
N PHE A 87 -7.50 3.89 -10.69
CA PHE A 87 -6.55 4.04 -9.59
C PHE A 87 -5.15 4.09 -10.16
N VAL A 88 -4.23 4.71 -9.43
CA VAL A 88 -2.80 4.53 -9.64
C VAL A 88 -2.27 3.66 -8.51
N SER A 89 -1.28 2.83 -8.78
CA SER A 89 -0.76 1.89 -7.78
C SER A 89 0.74 1.69 -7.87
N ALA A 90 1.37 1.43 -6.73
CA ALA A 90 2.79 1.11 -6.63
C ALA A 90 3.02 -0.07 -5.70
N THR A 91 3.96 -0.94 -6.07
CA THR A 91 4.58 -1.91 -5.17
C THR A 91 5.71 -1.23 -4.41
N CYS A 92 5.70 -1.30 -3.09
CA CYS A 92 6.64 -0.54 -2.24
C CYS A 92 7.67 -1.43 -1.56
N TYR A 93 7.23 -2.56 -0.98
CA TYR A 93 8.09 -3.46 -0.22
C TYR A 93 7.70 -4.90 -0.51
N HIS A 94 8.65 -5.83 -0.43
CA HIS A 94 8.38 -7.26 -0.57
C HIS A 94 9.30 -8.10 0.31
N GLY A 95 8.85 -9.30 0.64
CA GLY A 95 9.60 -10.24 1.47
C GLY A 95 8.74 -11.42 1.90
N THR A 96 9.31 -12.25 2.76
CA THR A 96 8.56 -13.25 3.52
C THR A 96 7.53 -12.61 4.45
N LYS A 97 6.68 -13.43 5.09
CA LYS A 97 5.69 -12.94 6.05
C LYS A 97 6.38 -12.19 7.21
N GLU A 98 7.47 -12.75 7.73
CA GLU A 98 8.20 -12.14 8.85
C GLU A 98 8.92 -10.85 8.44
N GLU A 99 9.65 -10.87 7.32
CA GLU A 99 10.35 -9.68 6.81
C GLU A 99 9.39 -8.52 6.56
N LEU A 100 8.24 -8.79 5.92
CA LEU A 100 7.27 -7.74 5.64
C LEU A 100 6.58 -7.23 6.91
N ARG A 101 6.35 -8.09 7.91
CA ARG A 101 5.84 -7.68 9.23
C ARG A 101 6.82 -6.75 9.95
N ILE A 102 8.12 -7.08 9.95
CA ILE A 102 9.17 -6.21 10.51
C ILE A 102 9.20 -4.87 9.78
N GLN A 103 9.10 -4.89 8.45
CA GLN A 103 9.04 -3.67 7.64
C GLN A 103 7.83 -2.80 7.99
N LEU A 104 6.63 -3.39 8.19
CA LEU A 104 5.44 -2.66 8.61
C LEU A 104 5.61 -2.00 9.98
N VAL A 105 6.23 -2.68 10.95
CA VAL A 105 6.54 -2.10 12.26
C VAL A 105 7.51 -0.92 12.12
N ALA A 106 8.54 -1.05 11.29
CA ALA A 106 9.48 0.04 11.03
C ALA A 106 8.80 1.26 10.39
N LEU A 107 7.87 1.02 9.45
CA LEU A 107 7.10 2.09 8.79
C LEU A 107 6.13 2.80 9.72
N ILE A 108 5.58 2.13 10.73
CA ILE A 108 4.77 2.80 11.77
C ILE A 108 5.63 3.78 12.57
N ALA A 109 6.86 3.39 12.92
CA ALA A 109 7.77 4.23 13.67
C ALA A 109 8.35 5.39 12.84
N ASN A 110 8.59 5.16 11.54
CA ASN A 110 9.10 6.17 10.62
C ASN A 110 8.44 6.00 9.22
N PRO A 111 7.29 6.65 8.98
CA PRO A 111 6.56 6.48 7.72
C PRO A 111 7.11 7.30 6.55
N ALA A 112 8.19 8.09 6.75
CA ALA A 112 8.67 9.08 5.79
C ALA A 112 8.85 8.52 4.36
N ASP A 113 9.52 7.37 4.24
CA ASP A 113 9.77 6.73 2.95
C ASP A 113 8.47 6.34 2.21
N LEU A 114 7.47 5.85 2.96
CA LEU A 114 6.18 5.47 2.38
C LEU A 114 5.31 6.71 2.09
N THR A 115 5.37 7.75 2.92
CA THR A 115 4.75 9.05 2.67
C THR A 115 5.24 9.63 1.36
N GLU A 116 6.56 9.73 1.19
CA GLU A 116 7.16 10.25 -0.05
C GLU A 116 6.71 9.42 -1.25
N ARG A 117 6.70 8.09 -1.14
CA ARG A 117 6.23 7.21 -2.23
C ARG A 117 4.76 7.44 -2.60
N ILE A 118 3.89 7.64 -1.61
CA ILE A 118 2.48 7.93 -1.82
C ILE A 118 2.30 9.29 -2.50
N GLU A 119 3.05 10.31 -2.08
CA GLU A 119 3.03 11.64 -2.69
C GLU A 119 3.51 11.58 -4.13
N GLN A 120 4.67 10.97 -4.37
CA GLN A 120 5.20 10.73 -5.72
C GLN A 120 4.14 10.06 -6.61
N LEU A 121 3.50 8.98 -6.12
CA LEU A 121 2.43 8.28 -6.84
C LEU A 121 1.21 9.17 -7.11
N ALA A 122 0.81 10.03 -6.17
CA ALA A 122 -0.29 10.99 -6.34
C ALA A 122 0.03 12.05 -7.41
N HIS A 123 1.32 12.34 -7.62
CA HIS A 123 1.82 13.30 -8.62
C HIS A 123 2.27 12.65 -9.93
N GLY A 124 2.15 11.32 -10.06
CA GLY A 124 2.43 10.60 -11.31
C GLY A 124 3.91 10.28 -11.55
N LEU A 125 4.72 10.17 -10.49
CA LEU A 125 6.13 9.81 -10.54
C LEU A 125 6.43 8.67 -9.54
N PRO A 126 7.35 7.74 -9.81
CA PRO A 126 7.67 7.15 -11.10
C PRO A 126 6.64 6.09 -11.52
N GLU A 127 6.74 5.65 -12.78
CA GLU A 127 5.88 4.74 -13.55
C GLU A 127 5.06 3.72 -12.74
N GLU A 128 3.82 3.52 -13.21
CA GLU A 128 2.94 2.41 -12.86
C GLU A 128 3.69 1.07 -12.91
N THR A 129 4.29 0.64 -11.79
CA THR A 129 4.55 -0.78 -11.59
C THR A 129 3.19 -1.42 -11.35
N ASN A 130 2.55 -1.82 -12.45
CA ASN A 130 1.27 -2.48 -12.43
C ASN A 130 1.38 -3.71 -11.48
N PRO A 131 0.61 -3.76 -10.38
CA PRO A 131 0.60 -4.89 -9.47
C PRO A 131 0.01 -6.15 -10.11
N ASP A 132 -0.57 -6.03 -11.32
CA ASP A 132 -0.96 -7.15 -12.18
C ASP A 132 0.13 -7.52 -13.23
N LEU A 133 1.28 -6.82 -13.34
CA LEU A 133 2.44 -7.35 -14.10
C LEU A 133 3.05 -8.59 -13.43
N TRP A 134 2.61 -8.90 -12.22
CA TRP A 134 2.91 -10.11 -11.50
C TRP A 134 1.73 -11.08 -11.49
N ARG A 135 0.76 -10.95 -12.41
CA ARG A 135 -0.30 -11.93 -12.64
C ARG A 135 -0.09 -12.62 -13.98
#